data_AF-A0A9E5R2B2-F1
#
_entry.id   AF-A0A9E5R2B2-F1
#
_cell.length_a   1.000
_cell.length_b   1.000
_cell.length_c   1.000
_cell.angle_alpha   90.00
_cell.angle_beta   90.00
_cell.angle_gamma   90.00
#
_symmetry.space_group_name_H-M   'P 1'
#
loop_
_entity.id
_entity.type
_entity.pdbx_description
1 polymer ?
#
loop_
_entity_poly.entity_id
_entity_poly.type
_entity_poly.pdbx_seq_one_letter_code
_entity_poly.pdbx_strand_id
1 'polypeptide(L)'
;MKKKFNTTGTCYAHLHYLMDNSAKLAQVLQLIEEGSYFTINRPRQYGKTTMLFHITDKLKQNSDYVPILLSFEDIDEHWSATDADLPGCL
;
A
#
# COMPACT_ATOMS: atom_id res chain seq x y z
N MET A 1 18.19 -18.26 -9.29
CA MET A 1 18.37 -16.87 -9.79
C MET A 1 19.06 -16.02 -8.73
N LYS A 2 19.95 -15.09 -9.10
CA LYS A 2 20.50 -14.11 -8.14
C LYS A 2 19.47 -13.01 -7.88
N LYS A 3 19.33 -12.58 -6.61
CA LYS A 3 18.47 -11.45 -6.22
C LYS A 3 18.93 -10.16 -6.89
N LYS A 4 18.00 -9.24 -7.14
CA LYS A 4 18.26 -7.92 -7.77
C LYS A 4 17.80 -6.76 -6.88
N PHE A 5 18.39 -5.59 -7.07
CA PHE A 5 17.84 -4.36 -6.51
C PHE A 5 16.64 -3.93 -7.36
N ASN A 6 15.53 -3.62 -6.69
CA ASN A 6 14.33 -3.11 -7.34
C ASN A 6 14.09 -1.68 -6.87
N THR A 7 14.01 -0.75 -7.81
CA THR A 7 13.82 0.68 -7.56
C THR A 7 12.42 1.17 -7.96
N THR A 8 11.61 0.32 -8.59
CA THR A 8 10.26 0.64 -9.07
C THR A 8 9.25 -0.42 -8.63
N GLY A 9 8.06 -0.01 -8.18
CA GLY A 9 6.99 -0.94 -7.77
C GLY A 9 7.28 -1.77 -6.52
N THR A 10 6.51 -2.85 -6.34
CA THR A 10 6.54 -3.72 -5.14
C THR A 10 7.78 -4.60 -5.08
N CYS A 11 8.35 -4.77 -3.89
CA CYS A 11 9.48 -5.67 -3.68
C CYS A 11 9.05 -7.05 -3.17
N TYR A 12 9.52 -8.12 -3.83
CA TYR A 12 9.25 -9.50 -3.42
C TYR A 12 10.52 -10.14 -2.84
N ALA A 13 10.45 -10.71 -1.63
CA ALA A 13 11.62 -11.22 -0.90
C ALA A 13 12.39 -12.33 -1.63
N HIS A 14 11.71 -13.12 -2.48
CA HIS A 14 12.32 -14.19 -3.28
C HIS A 14 13.01 -13.67 -4.55
N LEU A 15 12.70 -12.45 -5.01
CA LEU A 15 13.28 -11.84 -6.22
C LEU A 15 14.26 -10.70 -5.89
N HIS A 16 14.00 -9.94 -4.83
CA HIS A 16 14.65 -8.66 -4.55
C HIS A 16 15.40 -8.66 -3.21
N TYR A 17 16.45 -7.82 -3.14
CA TYR A 17 17.03 -7.47 -1.84
C TYR A 17 16.02 -6.64 -1.05
N LEU A 18 15.56 -7.19 0.08
CA LEU A 18 14.62 -6.55 0.98
C LEU A 18 15.35 -6.25 2.30
N MET A 19 15.22 -5.04 2.80
CA MET A 19 15.63 -4.74 4.17
C MET A 19 14.66 -5.42 5.14
N ASP A 20 15.17 -5.96 6.23
CA ASP A 20 14.33 -6.50 7.28
C ASP A 20 13.48 -5.39 7.91
N ASN A 21 12.16 -5.59 7.89
CA ASN A 21 11.18 -4.68 8.49
C ASN A 21 10.26 -5.41 9.49
N SER A 22 10.65 -6.60 9.94
CA SER A 22 9.84 -7.46 10.81
C SER A 22 9.42 -6.75 12.11
N ALA A 23 10.35 -6.00 12.73
CA ALA A 23 10.07 -5.24 13.95
C ALA A 23 9.01 -4.14 13.73
N LYS A 24 9.05 -3.43 12.60
CA LYS A 24 8.03 -2.42 12.27
C LYS A 24 6.69 -3.08 11.96
N LEU A 25 6.71 -4.25 11.32
CA LEU A 25 5.50 -4.99 10.98
C LEU A 25 4.79 -5.45 12.25
N ALA A 26 5.53 -5.97 13.22
CA ALA A 26 5.01 -6.34 14.54
C ALA A 26 4.36 -5.15 15.25
N GLN A 27 5.00 -3.97 15.25
CA GLN A 27 4.43 -2.75 15.85
C GLN A 27 3.12 -2.34 15.19
N VAL A 28 3.06 -2.40 13.85
CA VAL A 28 1.83 -2.06 13.11
C VAL A 28 0.71 -3.07 13.38
N LEU A 29 1.02 -4.37 13.42
CA LEU A 29 0.03 -5.40 13.74
C LEU A 29 -0.54 -5.21 15.14
N GLN A 30 0.30 -4.86 16.12
CA GLN A 30 -0.17 -4.55 17.47
C GLN A 30 -1.16 -3.36 17.47
N LEU A 31 -0.86 -2.29 16.73
CA LEU A 31 -1.78 -1.16 16.59
C LEU A 31 -3.12 -1.58 15.98
N ILE A 32 -3.12 -2.55 15.07
CA ILE A 32 -4.34 -3.09 14.45
C ILE A 32 -5.15 -3.90 15.47
N GLU A 33 -4.51 -4.75 16.25
CA GLU A 33 -5.15 -5.51 17.34
C GLU A 33 -5.77 -4.57 18.40
N GLU A 34 -5.14 -3.42 18.66
CA GLU A 34 -5.66 -2.38 19.56
C GLU A 34 -6.77 -1.51 18.92
N GLY A 35 -7.11 -1.72 17.64
CA GLY A 35 -8.09 -0.91 16.91
C GLY A 35 -7.63 0.53 16.64
N SER A 36 -6.33 0.78 16.68
CA SER A 36 -5.74 2.11 16.51
C SER A 36 -5.55 2.51 15.04
N TYR A 37 -5.71 3.80 14.75
CA TYR A 37 -5.32 4.37 13.47
C TYR A 37 -3.83 4.69 13.46
N PHE A 38 -3.14 4.40 12.35
CA PHE A 38 -1.73 4.71 12.18
C PHE A 38 -1.45 5.27 10.78
N THR A 39 -0.31 5.95 10.63
CA THR A 39 0.12 6.55 9.36
C THR A 39 1.52 6.08 8.99
N ILE A 40 1.77 5.87 7.70
CA ILE A 40 3.10 5.55 7.15
C ILE A 40 3.56 6.73 6.29
N ASN A 41 4.18 7.72 6.94
CA ASN A 41 4.76 8.86 6.22
C ASN A 41 6.26 8.64 5.96
N ARG A 42 6.64 8.39 4.70
CA ARG A 42 8.03 8.24 4.25
C ARG A 42 8.21 8.81 2.83
N PRO A 43 9.42 9.26 2.45
CA PRO A 43 9.68 9.74 1.09
C PRO A 43 9.43 8.67 0.00
N ARG A 44 9.53 9.08 -1.28
CA ARG A 44 9.39 8.16 -2.43
C ARG A 44 10.43 7.03 -2.34
N GLN A 45 10.06 5.83 -2.79
CA GLN A 45 10.92 4.62 -2.81
C GLN A 45 11.32 4.03 -1.45
N TYR A 46 10.69 4.43 -0.34
CA TYR A 46 10.91 3.81 0.98
C TYR A 46 10.12 2.51 1.22
N GLY A 47 9.52 1.93 0.18
CA GLY A 47 8.80 0.66 0.28
C GLY A 47 7.47 0.73 1.05
N LYS A 48 6.80 1.90 1.09
CA LYS A 48 5.50 2.07 1.76
C LYS A 48 4.45 1.07 1.25
N THR A 49 4.29 1.00 -0.08
CA THR A 49 3.37 0.07 -0.74
C THR A 49 3.73 -1.38 -0.45
N THR A 50 5.02 -1.71 -0.41
CA THR A 50 5.51 -3.04 -0.01
C THR A 50 5.14 -3.36 1.44
N MET A 51 5.24 -2.41 2.36
CA MET A 51 4.84 -2.59 3.76
C MET A 51 3.32 -2.83 3.88
N LEU A 52 2.50 -2.04 3.18
CA LEU A 52 1.04 -2.23 3.10
C LEU A 52 0.68 -3.62 2.56
N PHE A 53 1.40 -4.09 1.55
CA PHE A 53 1.21 -5.44 1.00
C PHE A 53 1.52 -6.52 2.05
N HIS A 54 2.63 -6.40 2.79
CA HIS A 54 2.98 -7.36 3.85
C HIS A 54 1.99 -7.37 5.00
N ILE A 55 1.48 -6.21 5.42
CA ILE A 55 0.42 -6.11 6.43
C ILE A 55 -0.82 -6.84 5.94
N THR A 56 -1.26 -6.56 4.71
CA THR A 56 -2.44 -7.18 4.10
C THR A 56 -2.29 -8.70 4.00
N ASP A 57 -1.14 -9.18 3.53
CA ASP A 57 -0.86 -10.62 3.42
C ASP A 57 -0.91 -11.30 4.79
N LYS A 58 -0.39 -10.64 5.83
CA LYS A 58 -0.41 -11.18 7.19
C LYS A 58 -1.82 -11.21 7.77
N LEU A 59 -2.62 -10.18 7.55
CA LEU A 59 -4.01 -10.12 7.99
C LEU A 59 -4.89 -11.15 7.27
N LYS A 60 -4.67 -11.40 5.98
CA LYS A 60 -5.39 -12.42 5.20
C LYS A 60 -5.17 -13.85 5.74
N GLN A 61 -4.07 -14.09 6.45
CA GLN A 61 -3.80 -15.39 7.08
C GLN A 61 -4.63 -15.60 8.36
N ASN A 62 -5.28 -14.55 8.87
CA ASN A 62 -6.16 -14.59 10.02
C ASN A 62 -7.64 -14.46 9.57
N SER A 63 -8.50 -15.40 9.98
CA SER A 63 -9.93 -15.38 9.67
C SER A 63 -10.70 -14.22 10.30
N ASP A 64 -10.15 -13.58 11.32
CA ASP A 64 -10.80 -12.49 12.05
C ASP A 64 -10.76 -11.16 11.27
N TYR A 65 -9.94 -11.08 10.22
CA TYR A 65 -9.71 -9.85 9.47
C TYR A 65 -10.07 -9.99 7.97
N VAL A 66 -10.71 -8.96 7.43
CA VAL A 66 -10.93 -8.78 5.98
C VAL A 66 -10.25 -7.49 5.54
N PRO A 67 -8.97 -7.53 5.14
CA PRO A 67 -8.24 -6.31 4.77
C PRO A 67 -8.70 -5.78 3.41
N ILE A 68 -9.03 -4.48 3.36
CA ILE A 68 -9.43 -3.74 2.16
C ILE A 68 -8.31 -2.76 1.79
N LEU A 69 -7.78 -2.88 0.58
CA LEU A 69 -6.76 -1.97 0.05
C LEU A 69 -7.41 -0.95 -0.87
N LEU A 70 -7.23 0.33 -0.56
CA LEU A 70 -7.72 1.46 -1.36
C LEU A 70 -6.52 2.31 -1.82
N SER A 71 -6.58 2.78 -3.06
CA SER A 71 -5.63 3.75 -3.61
C SER A 71 -6.40 4.96 -4.13
N PHE A 72 -5.86 6.15 -3.86
CA PHE A 72 -6.38 7.43 -4.33
C PHE A 72 -5.40 8.13 -5.27
N GLU A 73 -4.35 7.44 -5.73
CA GLU A 73 -3.28 8.04 -6.55
C GLU A 73 -3.80 8.65 -7.87
N ASP A 74 -4.94 8.15 -8.39
CA ASP A 74 -5.51 8.56 -9.69
C ASP A 74 -6.90 9.22 -9.58
N ILE A 75 -7.34 9.62 -8.39
CA ILE A 75 -8.70 10.15 -8.21
C ILE A 75 -8.89 11.52 -8.90
N ASP A 76 -7.83 12.31 -9.02
CA ASP A 76 -7.86 13.68 -9.56
C ASP A 76 -7.91 13.70 -11.11
N GLU A 77 -7.32 12.71 -11.78
CA GLU A 77 -7.28 12.64 -13.25
C GLU A 77 -8.67 12.40 -13.86
N HIS A 78 -9.55 11.69 -13.16
CA HIS A 78 -10.90 11.38 -13.64
C HIS A 78 -11.94 12.48 -13.34
N TRP A 79 -11.69 13.35 -12.36
CA TRP A 79 -12.63 14.40 -11.95
C TRP A 79 -12.53 15.65 -12.82
N SER A 80 -11.43 15.79 -13.58
CA SER A 80 -11.22 16.90 -14.50
C SER A 80 -11.96 16.72 -15.84
N ALA A 81 -12.60 15.56 -16.07
CA ALA A 81 -13.20 15.17 -17.34
C ALA A 81 -14.74 15.33 -17.41
N THR A 82 -15.39 16.02 -16.47
CA THR A 82 -16.87 16.02 -16.42
C THR A 82 -17.53 17.40 -16.44
N ASP A 83 -16.79 18.50 -16.48
CA ASP A 83 -17.40 19.84 -16.57
C ASP A 83 -17.29 20.50 -17.97
N ALA A 84 -16.57 19.90 -18.92
CA ALA A 84 -16.38 20.47 -20.27
C ALA A 84 -17.05 19.68 -21.42
N ASP A 85 -17.52 18.44 -21.18
CA ASP A 85 -18.04 17.54 -22.22
C ASP A 85 -19.54 17.23 -22.11
N LEU A 86 -20.33 18.09 -21.45
CA LEU A 86 -21.79 18.05 -21.55
C LEU A 86 -22.26 18.82 -22.80
N PRO A 87 -22.66 18.16 -23.91
CA PRO A 87 -23.34 18.86 -24.98
C PRO A 87 -24.74 19.23 -24.48
N GLY A 88 -24.99 20.53 -24.34
CA GLY A 88 -26.35 21.08 -24.25
C GLY A 88 -27.00 21.00 -22.87
N CYS A 89 -26.69 21.98 -22.03
CA CYS A 89 -27.68 22.57 -21.11
C CYS A 89 -27.62 24.09 -21.23
N LEU A 90 -28.15 24.60 -22.35
CA LEU A 90 -29.07 25.73 -22.52
C LEU A 90 -29.35 25.92 -24.01
#